data_AF-A0A7W6AHV5-F1
#
_entry.id   AF-A0A7W6AHV5-F1
#
_cell.length_a   1.000
_cell.length_b   1.000
_cell.length_c   1.000
_cell.angle_alpha   90.00
_cell.angle_beta   90.00
_cell.angle_gamma   90.00
#
_symmetry.space_group_name_H-M   'P 1'
#
loop_
_entity.id
_entity.type
_entity.pdbx_description
1 polymer ?
#
loop_
_entity_poly.entity_id
_entity_poly.type
_entity_poly.pdbx_seq_one_letter_code
_entity_poly.pdbx_strand_id
1 'polypeptide(L)'
;MPVPARVPYALATALSLSTALPAQASTITEFLDRIGGCRRPMSESFSLKVSPYTPKPYDKALTDWTEQDLTDFRTYFVACQTRRPDWQSMGDYNRNDAIRVIDTAMADLRYKVGDARAEAAKRRANAGSSAAQQARNDGRQQSVADAAADIARAQAMPQVRDEERDEEASRNVIALSQEVVAFVSDGYKTIPADQLLPRIDSYLARARALSSEVEGTSARSALANLLGRLEQARNGIATVQDREAAAMQKTKALLSEFAASNAYQDLPPLQRLAKFDNFLKRFNALRPEITGTRVEATYEKALHDLQNERATIAMQAGRDPANTPGADEGPYTDYEWLGQRGIMALTNPLQREGYRASLARGIDFNVGVSSIERAGSGWLVQLSGRLGVPGKPGQGFYCRVEGADAASLGILRGITPPYGIIHAAAPDADEFLLQGDPLRIRIVFSPCRVTAPDNGEPRRNRAGENANPVDHNARAPDGSPVAPSPANLRCSSEPSRRGPEQAMAHRIRQAWAIPEALRDDRTLTLTFAVTLNFDAEMTGPVQLLRSISKRATAEQLQAAVETARRAISDTAPFPELGQLAGGTMQIDMTPCD
;
A
#
# COMPACT_ATOMS: atom_id res chain seq x y z
N MET A 1 6.92 9.95 -18.41
CA MET A 1 6.63 8.49 -18.40
C MET A 1 7.03 7.96 -17.03
N PRO A 2 6.14 7.27 -16.30
CA PRO A 2 6.44 6.79 -14.95
C PRO A 2 7.44 5.61 -14.98
N VAL A 3 8.35 5.58 -14.00
CA VAL A 3 9.38 4.54 -13.81
C VAL A 3 8.73 3.24 -13.31
N PRO A 4 9.08 2.05 -13.84
CA PRO A 4 8.51 0.77 -13.37
C PRO A 4 8.88 0.48 -11.91
N ALA A 5 7.94 -0.13 -11.17
CA ALA A 5 7.91 -0.24 -9.71
C ALA A 5 9.02 -1.09 -9.03
N ARG A 6 9.92 -1.76 -9.78
CA ARG A 6 10.96 -2.63 -9.17
C ARG A 6 12.35 -2.00 -9.01
N VAL A 7 12.74 -1.06 -9.88
CA VAL A 7 13.92 -0.20 -9.69
C VAL A 7 13.82 0.69 -8.43
N PRO A 8 12.67 1.34 -8.12
CA PRO A 8 12.52 2.14 -6.91
C PRO A 8 12.58 1.30 -5.63
N TYR A 9 12.17 0.02 -5.66
CA TYR A 9 12.23 -0.85 -4.48
C TYR A 9 13.66 -1.25 -4.11
N ALA A 10 14.51 -1.63 -5.07
CA ALA A 10 15.90 -1.99 -4.75
C ALA A 10 16.72 -0.80 -4.20
N LEU A 11 16.45 0.41 -4.68
CA LEU A 11 17.11 1.65 -4.26
C LEU A 11 16.53 2.24 -2.96
N ALA A 12 15.21 2.22 -2.77
CA ALA A 12 14.56 2.69 -1.54
C ALA A 12 14.85 1.75 -0.36
N THR A 13 14.75 0.42 -0.56
CA THR A 13 14.98 -0.55 0.54
C THR A 13 16.42 -0.48 1.07
N ALA A 14 17.39 -0.09 0.23
CA ALA A 14 18.79 0.08 0.63
C ALA A 14 19.08 1.42 1.37
N LEU A 15 18.19 2.44 1.30
CA LEU A 15 18.48 3.81 1.76
C LEU A 15 17.41 4.45 2.66
N SER A 16 16.22 3.87 2.82
CA SER A 16 15.10 4.46 3.57
C SER A 16 15.17 4.40 5.11
N LEU A 17 16.34 4.21 5.72
CA LEU A 17 16.45 4.13 7.19
C LEU A 17 16.67 5.48 7.90
N SER A 18 16.62 6.63 7.21
CA SER A 18 16.88 7.92 7.86
C SER A 18 16.32 9.13 7.10
N THR A 19 15.03 9.46 7.23
CA THR A 19 14.53 10.86 7.10
C THR A 19 13.10 11.00 7.63
N ALA A 20 12.89 11.89 8.61
CA ALA A 20 11.59 12.34 9.06
C ALA A 20 11.44 13.84 8.71
N LEU A 21 10.39 14.19 7.95
CA LEU A 21 9.94 15.56 7.67
C LEU A 21 8.47 15.72 8.15
N PRO A 22 7.96 16.94 8.42
CA PRO A 22 7.00 17.17 9.49
C PRO A 22 5.54 16.88 9.12
N ALA A 23 4.87 16.12 9.99
CA ALA A 23 3.50 15.63 9.85
C ALA A 23 2.37 16.69 9.93
N GLN A 24 2.69 17.98 10.14
CA GLN A 24 1.71 18.97 10.60
C GLN A 24 0.75 19.49 9.52
N ALA A 25 1.17 19.57 8.26
CA ALA A 25 0.29 20.02 7.17
C ALA A 25 -0.81 19.00 6.84
N SER A 26 -0.55 17.70 7.07
CA SER A 26 -1.49 16.61 6.75
C SER A 26 -2.73 16.62 7.65
N THR A 27 -2.56 16.94 8.93
CA THR A 27 -3.63 16.83 9.94
C THR A 27 -4.77 17.80 9.67
N ILE A 28 -4.48 19.04 9.22
CA ILE A 28 -5.53 20.04 8.94
C ILE A 28 -6.25 19.71 7.64
N THR A 29 -5.55 19.24 6.59
CA THR A 29 -6.20 18.86 5.32
C THR A 29 -7.16 17.69 5.48
N GLU A 30 -6.83 16.74 6.36
CA GLU A 30 -7.68 15.59 6.68
C GLU A 30 -9.01 15.99 7.34
N PHE A 31 -9.02 17.03 8.20
CA PHE A 31 -10.26 17.59 8.74
C PHE A 31 -11.12 18.27 7.68
N LEU A 32 -10.50 18.95 6.71
CA LEU A 32 -11.19 19.66 5.64
C LEU A 32 -11.95 18.71 4.71
N ASP A 33 -11.38 17.53 4.44
CA ASP A 33 -12.02 16.52 3.59
C ASP A 33 -13.18 15.81 4.33
N ARG A 34 -13.09 15.67 5.66
CA ARG A 34 -14.11 14.97 6.49
C ARG A 34 -15.38 15.79 6.74
N ILE A 35 -15.29 17.12 6.73
CA ILE A 35 -16.44 18.02 6.97
C ILE A 35 -17.29 18.24 5.70
N GLY A 36 -16.81 17.81 4.53
CA GLY A 36 -17.63 17.73 3.31
C GLY A 36 -18.29 19.05 2.88
N GLY A 37 -17.55 19.87 2.12
CA GLY A 37 -18.17 20.83 1.20
C GLY A 37 -18.05 22.30 1.54
N CYS A 38 -16.98 22.93 1.04
CA CYS A 38 -16.98 24.31 0.53
C CYS A 38 -16.20 24.42 -0.79
N ARG A 39 -16.04 23.31 -1.54
CA ARG A 39 -15.33 23.30 -2.83
C ARG A 39 -16.31 23.66 -3.95
N ARG A 40 -15.94 24.63 -4.79
CA ARG A 40 -16.46 24.74 -6.16
C ARG A 40 -16.14 23.44 -6.94
N PRO A 41 -16.86 23.15 -8.04
CA PRO A 41 -16.57 21.99 -8.88
C PRO A 41 -15.07 21.95 -9.26
N MET A 42 -14.46 20.77 -9.18
CA MET A 42 -13.01 20.53 -9.28
C MET A 42 -12.35 21.01 -10.59
N SER A 43 -13.10 21.50 -11.57
CA SER A 43 -12.56 22.01 -12.82
C SER A 43 -11.82 23.36 -12.68
N GLU A 44 -11.96 24.08 -11.56
CA GLU A 44 -11.38 25.44 -11.40
C GLU A 44 -10.30 25.56 -10.30
N SER A 45 -9.82 24.48 -9.68
CA SER A 45 -8.98 24.58 -8.47
C SER A 45 -7.73 23.70 -8.48
N PHE A 46 -6.87 23.85 -9.48
CA PHE A 46 -5.50 23.32 -9.46
C PHE A 46 -4.55 24.23 -8.67
N SER A 47 -4.85 24.41 -7.38
CA SER A 47 -3.97 25.16 -6.48
C SER A 47 -4.07 24.57 -5.08
N LEU A 48 -2.93 24.12 -4.54
CA LEU A 48 -2.70 23.76 -3.13
C LEU A 48 -2.96 24.93 -2.15
N LYS A 49 -3.43 26.09 -2.62
CA LYS A 49 -3.80 27.22 -1.78
C LYS A 49 -5.25 27.08 -1.31
N VAL A 50 -5.40 26.93 0.00
CA VAL A 50 -6.63 27.09 0.77
C VAL A 50 -7.38 28.35 0.32
N SER A 51 -8.71 28.26 0.23
CA SER A 51 -9.57 29.36 -0.25
C SER A 51 -9.29 30.67 0.52
N PRO A 52 -9.19 31.84 -0.16
CA PRO A 52 -8.91 33.13 0.48
C PRO A 52 -10.03 33.60 1.43
N TYR A 53 -11.15 32.89 1.47
CA TYR A 53 -12.30 33.17 2.33
C TYR A 53 -12.36 32.31 3.59
N THR A 54 -11.39 31.42 3.78
CA THR A 54 -11.27 30.60 5.00
C THR A 54 -10.66 31.46 6.10
N PRO A 55 -11.21 31.50 7.34
CA PRO A 55 -10.65 32.29 8.44
C PRO A 55 -9.17 31.98 8.62
N LYS A 56 -8.39 32.96 9.08
CA LYS A 56 -6.93 32.88 9.18
C LYS A 56 -6.42 32.41 10.56
N PRO A 57 -6.56 31.13 10.96
CA PRO A 57 -5.61 30.53 11.87
C PRO A 57 -4.61 29.59 11.16
N TYR A 58 -4.68 29.43 9.83
CA TYR A 58 -3.78 28.54 9.07
C TYR A 58 -2.29 28.90 9.15
N ASP A 59 -1.96 30.16 9.43
CA ASP A 59 -0.57 30.61 9.59
C ASP A 59 -0.06 30.45 11.03
N LYS A 60 -0.91 30.00 11.96
CA LYS A 60 -0.54 29.72 13.36
C LYS A 60 -0.27 28.23 13.54
N ALA A 61 0.80 27.89 14.25
CA ALA A 61 1.02 26.52 14.69
C ALA A 61 -0.15 26.07 15.59
N LEU A 62 -0.54 24.79 15.55
CA LEU A 62 -1.65 24.25 16.36
C LEU A 62 -1.48 24.51 17.86
N THR A 63 -0.25 24.66 18.34
CA THR A 63 0.06 25.03 19.73
C THR A 63 -0.47 26.40 20.12
N ASP A 64 -0.60 27.30 19.14
CA ASP A 64 -0.91 28.71 19.31
C ASP A 64 -2.38 29.03 18.99
N TRP A 65 -3.16 28.01 18.61
CA TRP A 65 -4.60 28.12 18.37
C TRP A 65 -5.34 28.33 19.68
N THR A 66 -6.18 29.35 19.76
CA THR A 66 -7.02 29.68 20.92
C THR A 66 -8.41 29.06 20.81
N GLU A 67 -9.19 29.05 21.90
CA GLU A 67 -10.62 28.68 21.84
C GLU A 67 -11.42 29.64 20.94
N GLN A 68 -10.98 30.89 20.81
CA GLN A 68 -11.56 31.83 19.86
C GLN A 68 -11.28 31.40 18.42
N ASP A 69 -10.03 30.99 18.10
CA ASP A 69 -9.68 30.49 16.76
C ASP A 69 -10.53 29.25 16.39
N LEU A 70 -10.76 28.34 17.35
CA LEU A 70 -11.63 27.16 17.17
C LEU A 70 -13.10 27.56 16.96
N THR A 71 -13.58 28.57 17.69
CA THR A 71 -14.96 29.08 17.56
C THR A 71 -15.18 29.76 16.21
N ASP A 72 -14.21 30.55 15.75
CA ASP A 72 -14.24 31.20 14.43
C ASP A 72 -14.21 30.15 13.32
N PHE A 73 -13.39 29.10 13.49
CA PHE A 73 -13.29 27.99 12.57
C PHE A 73 -14.61 27.22 12.44
N ARG A 74 -15.25 26.88 13.57
CA ARG A 74 -16.60 26.27 13.59
C ARG A 74 -17.62 27.14 12.89
N THR A 75 -17.65 28.43 13.21
CA THR A 75 -18.63 29.39 12.69
C THR A 75 -18.55 29.48 11.17
N TYR A 76 -17.34 29.42 10.60
CA TYR A 76 -17.15 29.36 9.16
C TYR A 76 -17.79 28.13 8.50
N PHE A 77 -17.60 26.94 9.04
CA PHE A 77 -18.19 25.72 8.45
C PHE A 77 -19.71 25.70 8.55
N VAL A 78 -20.26 26.16 9.67
CA VAL A 78 -21.71 26.32 9.83
C VAL A 78 -22.23 27.33 8.80
N ALA A 79 -21.60 28.50 8.68
CA ALA A 79 -21.99 29.50 7.69
C ALA A 79 -21.88 28.96 6.25
N CYS A 80 -20.90 28.13 5.94
CA CYS A 80 -20.76 27.52 4.63
C CYS A 80 -21.89 26.52 4.32
N GLN A 81 -22.24 25.63 5.25
CA GLN A 81 -23.36 24.68 5.06
C GLN A 81 -24.68 25.42 4.82
N THR A 82 -24.93 26.54 5.53
CA THR A 82 -26.15 27.34 5.34
C THR A 82 -26.29 27.97 3.94
N ARG A 83 -25.19 28.07 3.17
CA ARG A 83 -25.18 28.60 1.81
C ARG A 83 -25.44 27.55 0.73
N ARG A 84 -25.61 26.28 1.10
CA ARG A 84 -25.93 25.23 0.12
C ARG A 84 -27.32 25.48 -0.49
N PRO A 85 -27.50 25.25 -1.81
CA PRO A 85 -28.78 25.46 -2.48
C PRO A 85 -29.94 24.63 -1.88
N ASP A 86 -29.62 23.44 -1.36
CA ASP A 86 -30.56 22.52 -0.74
C ASP A 86 -30.73 22.73 0.77
N TRP A 87 -30.01 23.67 1.39
CA TRP A 87 -30.06 23.87 2.84
C TRP A 87 -31.49 24.19 3.32
N GLN A 88 -32.21 25.02 2.56
CA GLN A 88 -33.58 25.38 2.92
C GLN A 88 -34.58 24.23 2.69
N SER A 89 -34.28 23.26 1.84
CA SER A 89 -35.18 22.15 1.51
C SER A 89 -34.85 20.82 2.23
N MET A 90 -33.69 20.69 2.88
CA MET A 90 -33.24 19.42 3.47
C MET A 90 -33.96 18.99 4.76
N GLY A 91 -34.81 19.84 5.35
CA GLY A 91 -35.52 19.58 6.60
C GLY A 91 -34.64 19.68 7.86
N ASP A 92 -35.25 19.95 9.01
CA ASP A 92 -34.51 20.30 10.24
C ASP A 92 -33.66 19.15 10.80
N TYR A 93 -34.10 17.89 10.61
CA TYR A 93 -33.33 16.72 11.02
C TYR A 93 -31.97 16.66 10.32
N ASN A 94 -31.94 16.82 8.99
CA ASN A 94 -30.70 16.75 8.22
C ASN A 94 -29.80 17.97 8.43
N ARG A 95 -30.39 19.16 8.69
CA ARG A 95 -29.60 20.35 9.07
C ARG A 95 -28.90 20.15 10.42
N ASN A 96 -29.62 19.63 11.40
CA ASN A 96 -29.07 19.33 12.72
C ASN A 96 -28.00 18.23 12.64
N ASP A 97 -28.17 17.23 11.77
CA ASP A 97 -27.15 16.21 11.54
C ASP A 97 -25.88 16.80 10.90
N ALA A 98 -26.01 17.68 9.92
CA ALA A 98 -24.87 18.38 9.33
C ALA A 98 -24.11 19.26 10.34
N ILE A 99 -24.83 19.94 11.23
CA ILE A 99 -24.21 20.71 12.33
C ILE A 99 -23.53 19.77 13.34
N ARG A 100 -24.15 18.63 13.66
CA ARG A 100 -23.58 17.61 14.56
C ARG A 100 -22.27 17.04 14.03
N VAL A 101 -22.16 16.83 12.72
CA VAL A 101 -20.91 16.38 12.07
C VAL A 101 -19.81 17.44 12.22
N ILE A 102 -20.14 18.72 12.02
CA ILE A 102 -19.21 19.83 12.26
C ILE A 102 -18.75 19.85 13.73
N ASP A 103 -19.68 19.73 14.67
CA ASP A 103 -19.37 19.75 16.10
C ASP A 103 -18.48 18.58 16.53
N THR A 104 -18.71 17.41 15.94
CA THR A 104 -17.88 16.21 16.17
C THR A 104 -16.45 16.43 15.66
N ALA A 105 -16.30 17.00 14.46
CA ALA A 105 -14.98 17.32 13.91
C ALA A 105 -14.27 18.42 14.73
N MET A 106 -15.00 19.41 15.23
CA MET A 106 -14.44 20.46 16.10
C MET A 106 -14.00 19.93 17.47
N ALA A 107 -14.65 18.90 18.00
CA ALA A 107 -14.24 18.25 19.23
C ALA A 107 -12.89 17.51 19.07
N ASP A 108 -12.71 16.80 17.96
CA ASP A 108 -11.43 16.14 17.64
C ASP A 108 -10.31 17.17 17.39
N LEU A 109 -10.62 18.27 16.71
CA LEU A 109 -9.64 19.36 16.51
C LEU A 109 -9.21 20.00 17.84
N ARG A 110 -10.15 20.24 18.77
CA ARG A 110 -9.84 20.72 20.14
C ARG A 110 -8.90 19.78 20.87
N TYR A 111 -9.17 18.47 20.79
CA TYR A 111 -8.32 17.45 21.40
C TYR A 111 -6.88 17.53 20.84
N LYS A 112 -6.72 17.61 19.52
CA LYS A 112 -5.39 17.71 18.88
C LYS A 112 -4.65 19.00 19.18
N VAL A 113 -5.35 20.13 19.35
CA VAL A 113 -4.75 21.39 19.84
C VAL A 113 -4.25 21.21 21.28
N GLY A 114 -5.01 20.50 22.13
CA GLY A 114 -4.60 20.12 23.48
C GLY A 114 -3.33 19.26 23.49
N ASP A 115 -3.28 18.22 22.68
CA ASP A 115 -2.12 17.33 22.55
C ASP A 115 -0.87 18.09 22.06
N ALA A 116 -1.02 18.95 21.05
CA ALA A 116 0.08 19.75 20.53
C ALA A 116 0.68 20.66 21.63
N ARG A 117 -0.17 21.27 22.46
CA ARG A 117 0.27 22.10 23.60
C ARG A 117 0.97 21.28 24.67
N ALA A 118 0.45 20.10 25.01
CA ALA A 118 1.06 19.20 25.98
C ALA A 118 2.44 18.71 25.51
N GLU A 119 2.56 18.34 24.24
CA GLU A 119 3.81 17.93 23.60
C GLU A 119 4.84 19.08 23.60
N ALA A 120 4.41 20.31 23.28
CA ALA A 120 5.26 21.49 23.33
C ALA A 120 5.73 21.81 24.75
N ALA A 121 4.86 21.68 25.75
CA ALA A 121 5.22 21.86 27.17
C ALA A 121 6.25 20.81 27.62
N LYS A 122 6.05 19.55 27.22
CA LYS A 122 6.98 18.44 27.49
C LYS A 122 8.35 18.69 26.85
N ARG A 123 8.41 19.21 25.62
CA ARG A 123 9.66 19.59 24.96
C ARG A 123 10.41 20.69 25.71
N ARG A 124 9.70 21.72 26.19
CA ARG A 124 10.30 22.79 27.01
C ARG A 124 10.81 22.26 28.36
N ALA A 125 10.07 21.37 29.02
CA ALA A 125 10.49 20.73 30.25
C ALA A 125 11.75 19.87 30.05
N ASN A 126 11.79 19.08 28.97
CA ASN A 126 12.95 18.25 28.63
C ASN A 126 14.18 19.12 28.30
N ALA A 127 14.01 20.20 27.52
CA ALA A 127 15.10 21.14 27.22
C ALA A 127 15.66 21.80 28.49
N GLY A 128 14.80 22.19 29.43
CA GLY A 128 15.21 22.71 30.74
C GLY A 128 15.97 21.67 31.58
N SER A 129 15.53 20.41 31.55
CA SER A 129 16.23 19.32 32.26
C SER A 129 17.59 19.00 31.66
N SER A 130 17.72 19.03 30.32
CA SER A 130 18.99 18.84 29.63
C SER A 130 19.96 19.98 29.90
N ALA A 131 19.50 21.23 29.90
CA ALA A 131 20.32 22.39 30.26
C ALA A 131 20.80 22.34 31.72
N ALA A 132 19.96 21.88 32.66
CA ALA A 132 20.34 21.68 34.05
C ALA A 132 21.32 20.51 34.24
N GLN A 133 21.21 19.45 33.42
CA GLN A 133 22.15 18.33 33.40
C GLN A 133 23.51 18.77 32.84
N GLN A 134 23.50 19.58 31.78
CA GLN A 134 24.70 20.18 31.17
C GLN A 134 25.43 21.07 32.18
N ALA A 135 24.73 21.97 32.87
CA ALA A 135 25.33 22.83 33.89
C ALA A 135 25.93 22.05 35.07
N ARG A 136 25.35 20.90 35.44
CA ARG A 136 25.91 20.00 36.47
C ARG A 136 27.14 19.24 35.97
N ASN A 137 27.18 18.88 34.70
CA ASN A 137 28.33 18.22 34.07
C ASN A 137 29.49 19.21 33.89
N ASP A 138 29.19 20.44 33.49
CA ASP A 138 30.17 21.53 33.33
C ASP A 138 30.79 21.90 34.69
N GLY A 139 29.98 22.00 35.76
CA GLY A 139 30.48 22.21 37.13
C GLY A 139 31.32 21.05 37.67
N ARG A 140 31.14 19.83 37.15
CA ARG A 140 31.94 18.65 37.51
C ARG A 140 33.26 18.61 36.74
N GLN A 141 33.23 18.99 35.46
CA GLN A 141 34.43 19.11 34.61
C GLN A 141 35.37 20.22 35.07
N GLN A 142 34.85 21.32 35.62
CA GLN A 142 35.67 22.41 36.15
C GLN A 142 36.53 21.96 37.35
N SER A 143 36.04 21.03 38.18
CA SER A 143 36.81 20.45 39.30
C SER A 143 37.89 19.45 38.88
N VAL A 144 37.82 18.92 37.66
CA VAL A 144 38.78 17.96 37.08
C VAL A 144 39.80 18.67 36.19
N ALA A 145 39.44 19.81 35.60
CA ALA A 145 40.30 20.63 34.74
C ALA A 145 41.49 21.24 35.50
N ASP A 146 41.33 21.60 36.78
CA ASP A 146 42.39 22.20 37.59
C ASP A 146 43.53 21.22 37.94
N ALA A 147 43.29 19.90 37.85
CA ALA A 147 44.30 18.87 38.11
C ALA A 147 44.99 18.35 36.82
N ALA A 148 44.40 18.59 35.64
CA ALA A 148 44.90 18.09 34.35
C ALA A 148 45.72 19.12 33.55
N ALA A 149 45.66 20.41 33.94
CA ALA A 149 46.31 21.52 33.24
C ALA A 149 47.85 21.45 33.20
N ASP A 150 48.49 20.73 34.14
CA ASP A 150 49.95 20.62 34.22
C ASP A 150 50.53 19.48 33.36
N ILE A 151 49.71 18.51 32.95
CA ILE A 151 50.15 17.37 32.11
C ILE A 151 49.87 17.64 30.61
N ALA A 152 48.80 18.39 30.29
CA ALA A 152 48.37 18.63 28.90
C ALA A 152 49.31 19.55 28.08
N ARG A 153 50.13 20.39 28.73
CA ARG A 153 51.00 21.35 28.02
C ARG A 153 52.21 20.71 27.30
N ALA A 154 52.47 19.41 27.50
CA ALA A 154 53.56 18.69 26.82
C ALA A 154 53.11 17.80 25.64
N GLN A 155 51.79 17.63 25.40
CA GLN A 155 51.26 16.69 24.38
C GLN A 155 50.27 17.30 23.38
N ALA A 156 49.99 18.60 23.43
CA ALA A 156 48.83 19.21 22.76
C ALA A 156 48.97 19.58 21.26
N MET A 157 50.13 19.37 20.61
CA MET A 157 50.29 19.76 19.19
C MET A 157 49.99 18.66 18.14
N PRO A 158 50.16 17.35 18.42
CA PRO A 158 49.72 16.30 17.49
C PRO A 158 48.19 16.05 17.52
N GLN A 159 47.56 16.08 18.71
CA GLN A 159 46.15 15.68 18.87
C GLN A 159 45.13 16.64 18.22
N VAL A 160 45.39 17.96 18.25
CA VAL A 160 44.50 18.94 17.62
C VAL A 160 44.47 18.78 16.10
N ARG A 161 45.60 18.40 15.49
CA ARG A 161 45.66 18.14 14.04
C ARG A 161 44.94 16.86 13.62
N ASP A 162 44.98 15.83 14.46
CA ASP A 162 44.27 14.58 14.19
C ASP A 162 42.75 14.75 14.34
N GLU A 163 42.29 15.55 15.32
CA GLU A 163 40.87 15.90 15.48
C GLU A 163 40.34 16.77 14.34
N GLU A 164 41.07 17.79 13.90
CA GLU A 164 40.69 18.62 12.75
C GLU A 164 40.58 17.79 11.46
N ARG A 165 41.52 16.84 11.27
CA ARG A 165 41.52 15.92 10.13
C ARG A 165 40.33 14.96 10.17
N ASP A 166 39.97 14.44 11.34
CA ASP A 166 38.81 13.56 11.52
C ASP A 166 37.48 14.31 11.27
N GLU A 167 37.37 15.56 11.72
CA GLU A 167 36.20 16.40 11.47
C GLU A 167 36.03 16.78 9.99
N GLU A 168 37.12 17.11 9.30
CA GLU A 168 37.10 17.39 7.86
C GLU A 168 36.72 16.15 7.05
N ALA A 169 37.34 15.00 7.36
CA ALA A 169 37.00 13.71 6.77
C ALA A 169 35.51 13.35 6.96
N SER A 170 34.99 13.53 8.18
CA SER A 170 33.59 13.27 8.50
C SER A 170 32.64 14.18 7.73
N ARG A 171 32.94 15.48 7.63
CA ARG A 171 32.15 16.44 6.85
C ARG A 171 32.07 16.06 5.37
N ASN A 172 33.20 15.65 4.77
CA ASN A 172 33.23 15.25 3.36
C ASN A 172 32.40 13.98 3.09
N VAL A 173 32.47 12.99 3.99
CA VAL A 173 31.65 11.77 3.89
C VAL A 173 30.16 12.09 4.04
N ILE A 174 29.79 12.96 4.99
CA ILE A 174 28.40 13.38 5.20
C ILE A 174 27.86 14.13 3.97
N ALA A 175 28.62 15.07 3.41
CA ALA A 175 28.23 15.82 2.23
C ALA A 175 27.97 14.88 1.03
N LEU A 176 28.89 13.94 0.77
CA LEU A 176 28.70 12.95 -0.29
C LEU A 176 27.48 12.05 -0.03
N SER A 177 27.26 11.65 1.22
CA SER A 177 26.10 10.83 1.60
C SER A 177 24.79 11.58 1.37
N GLN A 178 24.72 12.87 1.70
CA GLN A 178 23.54 13.70 1.48
C GLN A 178 23.22 13.86 -0.01
N GLU A 179 24.24 14.05 -0.86
CA GLU A 179 24.05 14.09 -2.31
C GLU A 179 23.51 12.77 -2.88
N VAL A 180 24.05 11.64 -2.42
CA VAL A 180 23.55 10.31 -2.80
C VAL A 180 22.11 10.14 -2.35
N VAL A 181 21.77 10.52 -1.11
CA VAL A 181 20.40 10.47 -0.60
C VAL A 181 19.45 11.32 -1.44
N ALA A 182 19.83 12.55 -1.79
CA ALA A 182 19.02 13.44 -2.64
C ALA A 182 18.82 12.86 -4.05
N PHE A 183 19.86 12.23 -4.62
CA PHE A 183 19.74 11.52 -5.89
C PHE A 183 18.75 10.35 -5.80
N VAL A 184 18.75 9.61 -4.69
CA VAL A 184 17.86 8.45 -4.49
C VAL A 184 16.45 8.84 -4.04
N SER A 185 16.23 9.97 -3.36
CA SER A 185 14.87 10.40 -2.98
C SER A 185 14.10 10.96 -4.17
N ASP A 186 14.73 11.88 -4.92
CA ASP A 186 14.04 12.74 -5.88
C ASP A 186 14.66 12.67 -7.29
N GLY A 187 15.98 12.52 -7.37
CA GLY A 187 16.71 12.57 -8.64
C GLY A 187 16.40 11.41 -9.59
N TYR A 188 16.43 10.17 -9.11
CA TYR A 188 16.40 8.99 -9.99
C TYR A 188 15.09 8.85 -10.77
N LYS A 189 13.97 9.41 -10.30
CA LYS A 189 12.67 9.35 -10.99
C LYS A 189 12.61 10.24 -12.22
N THR A 190 13.44 11.28 -12.26
CA THR A 190 13.45 12.29 -13.33
C THR A 190 14.62 12.10 -14.30
N ILE A 191 15.61 11.27 -13.94
CA ILE A 191 16.79 11.02 -14.74
C ILE A 191 16.51 9.94 -15.81
N PRO A 192 16.89 10.16 -17.09
CA PRO A 192 16.83 9.15 -18.13
C PRO A 192 17.59 7.87 -17.73
N ALA A 193 17.08 6.69 -18.10
CA ALA A 193 17.67 5.41 -17.65
C ALA A 193 19.13 5.25 -18.06
N ASP A 194 19.46 5.62 -19.28
CA ASP A 194 20.81 5.62 -19.85
C ASP A 194 21.79 6.49 -19.05
N GLN A 195 21.29 7.45 -18.28
CA GLN A 195 22.09 8.32 -17.43
C GLN A 195 22.23 7.84 -15.97
N LEU A 196 21.46 6.83 -15.54
CA LEU A 196 21.49 6.35 -14.15
C LEU A 196 22.84 5.69 -13.79
N LEU A 197 23.34 4.78 -14.62
CA LEU A 197 24.63 4.13 -14.39
C LEU A 197 25.80 5.14 -14.38
N PRO A 198 25.94 6.04 -15.37
CA PRO A 198 26.95 7.09 -15.32
C PRO A 198 26.89 7.96 -14.05
N ARG A 199 25.69 8.24 -13.54
CA ARG A 199 25.52 9.03 -12.31
C ARG A 199 26.04 8.28 -11.08
N ILE A 200 25.69 7.00 -10.95
CA ILE A 200 26.17 6.14 -9.86
C ILE A 200 27.68 5.93 -9.96
N ASP A 201 28.21 5.76 -11.16
CA ASP A 201 29.65 5.61 -11.40
C ASP A 201 30.43 6.85 -10.98
N SER A 202 29.86 8.04 -11.17
CA SER A 202 30.42 9.30 -10.66
C SER A 202 30.46 9.34 -9.12
N TYR A 203 29.39 8.91 -8.44
CA TYR A 203 29.39 8.82 -6.98
C TYR A 203 30.38 7.78 -6.45
N LEU A 204 30.49 6.63 -7.11
CA LEU A 204 31.48 5.61 -6.78
C LEU A 204 32.91 6.12 -6.95
N ALA A 205 33.20 6.84 -8.03
CA ALA A 205 34.51 7.44 -8.25
C ALA A 205 34.87 8.45 -7.14
N ARG A 206 33.93 9.32 -6.76
CA ARG A 206 34.10 10.28 -5.66
C ARG A 206 34.29 9.60 -4.32
N ALA A 207 33.47 8.58 -4.01
CA ALA A 207 33.59 7.83 -2.77
C ALA A 207 34.93 7.07 -2.68
N ARG A 208 35.44 6.53 -3.80
CA ARG A 208 36.75 5.88 -3.85
C ARG A 208 37.89 6.89 -3.69
N ALA A 209 37.80 8.07 -4.31
CA ALA A 209 38.79 9.13 -4.10
C ALA A 209 38.85 9.57 -2.63
N LEU A 210 37.70 9.65 -1.97
CA LEU A 210 37.61 10.00 -0.55
C LEU A 210 38.18 8.92 0.39
N SER A 211 38.33 7.67 -0.09
CA SER A 211 38.76 6.55 0.75
C SER A 211 40.19 6.69 1.28
N SER A 212 41.10 7.30 0.51
CA SER A 212 42.46 7.59 0.94
C SER A 212 42.54 8.75 1.94
N GLU A 213 41.61 9.70 1.85
CA GLU A 213 41.58 10.88 2.74
C GLU A 213 41.13 10.51 4.16
N VAL A 214 40.18 9.57 4.26
CA VAL A 214 39.61 9.09 5.52
C VAL A 214 40.39 7.91 6.13
N GLU A 215 41.54 7.55 5.56
CA GLU A 215 42.35 6.47 6.11
C GLU A 215 42.92 6.85 7.48
N GLY A 216 42.56 6.06 8.49
CA GLY A 216 42.93 6.28 9.89
C GLY A 216 41.90 7.07 10.71
N THR A 217 40.81 7.55 10.09
CA THR A 217 39.77 8.33 10.76
C THR A 217 38.55 7.47 11.12
N SER A 218 37.70 7.96 12.04
CA SER A 218 36.44 7.30 12.38
C SER A 218 35.45 7.22 11.19
N ALA A 219 35.60 8.10 10.19
CA ALA A 219 34.72 8.21 9.03
C ALA A 219 34.89 7.07 8.00
N ARG A 220 36.00 6.31 8.07
CA ARG A 220 36.29 5.18 7.17
C ARG A 220 35.17 4.15 7.10
N SER A 221 34.58 3.80 8.24
CA SER A 221 33.51 2.79 8.32
C SER A 221 32.23 3.24 7.62
N ALA A 222 31.86 4.52 7.78
CA ALA A 222 30.70 5.12 7.12
C ALA A 222 30.88 5.15 5.60
N LEU A 223 32.06 5.55 5.12
CA LEU A 223 32.38 5.58 3.69
C LEU A 223 32.40 4.17 3.07
N ALA A 224 32.97 3.18 3.76
CA ALA A 224 32.97 1.79 3.30
C ALA A 224 31.55 1.23 3.13
N ASN A 225 30.65 1.54 4.08
CA ASN A 225 29.23 1.17 3.98
C ASN A 225 28.54 1.86 2.79
N LEU A 226 28.83 3.15 2.56
CA LEU A 226 28.29 3.88 1.41
C LEU A 226 28.75 3.27 0.09
N LEU A 227 30.04 2.95 -0.03
CA LEU A 227 30.61 2.29 -1.20
C LEU A 227 29.93 0.96 -1.51
N GLY A 228 29.79 0.08 -0.51
CA GLY A 228 29.12 -1.22 -0.69
C GLY A 228 27.68 -1.09 -1.18
N ARG A 229 26.92 -0.11 -0.65
CA ARG A 229 25.55 0.16 -1.09
C ARG A 229 25.48 0.71 -2.52
N LEU A 230 26.40 1.61 -2.88
CA LEU A 230 26.47 2.15 -4.24
C LEU A 230 26.84 1.08 -5.27
N GLU A 231 27.77 0.17 -4.93
CA GLU A 231 28.15 -0.95 -5.80
C GLU A 231 27.01 -1.95 -5.99
N GLN A 232 26.28 -2.28 -4.92
CA GLN A 232 25.09 -3.12 -4.99
C GLN A 232 24.01 -2.47 -5.89
N ALA A 233 23.74 -1.17 -5.71
CA ALA A 233 22.78 -0.45 -6.53
C ALA A 233 23.19 -0.41 -8.00
N ARG A 234 24.47 -0.14 -8.29
CA ARG A 234 25.04 -0.16 -9.64
C ARG A 234 24.79 -1.52 -10.33
N ASN A 235 25.14 -2.61 -9.67
CA ASN A 235 25.02 -3.96 -10.23
C ASN A 235 23.54 -4.33 -10.46
N GLY A 236 22.65 -3.94 -9.55
CA GLY A 236 21.21 -4.13 -9.72
C GLY A 236 20.67 -3.39 -10.94
N ILE A 237 21.06 -2.11 -11.13
CA ILE A 237 20.63 -1.32 -12.28
C ILE A 237 21.20 -1.88 -13.59
N ALA A 238 22.48 -2.25 -13.63
CA ALA A 238 23.10 -2.84 -14.81
C ALA A 238 22.37 -4.12 -15.26
N THR A 239 22.08 -5.02 -14.32
CA THR A 239 21.35 -6.26 -14.60
C THR A 239 19.97 -6.00 -15.19
N VAL A 240 19.24 -5.00 -14.67
CA VAL A 240 17.94 -4.61 -15.21
C VAL A 240 18.08 -4.04 -16.62
N GLN A 241 19.04 -3.14 -16.84
CA GLN A 241 19.26 -2.53 -18.16
C GLN A 241 19.66 -3.56 -19.22
N ASP A 242 20.51 -4.53 -18.88
CA ASP A 242 20.90 -5.61 -19.79
C ASP A 242 19.69 -6.49 -20.15
N ARG A 243 18.85 -6.81 -19.17
CA ARG A 243 17.60 -7.55 -19.41
C ARG A 243 16.63 -6.77 -20.28
N GLU A 244 16.47 -5.47 -20.05
CA GLU A 244 15.61 -4.60 -20.86
C GLU A 244 16.13 -4.50 -22.30
N ALA A 245 17.44 -4.34 -22.50
CA ALA A 245 18.07 -4.29 -23.81
C ALA A 245 17.88 -5.61 -24.58
N ALA A 246 18.08 -6.76 -23.91
CA ALA A 246 17.86 -8.07 -24.50
C ALA A 246 16.39 -8.30 -24.88
N ALA A 247 15.45 -7.94 -24.00
CA ALA A 247 14.02 -8.04 -24.25
C ALA A 247 13.57 -7.14 -25.42
N MET A 248 14.08 -5.91 -25.47
CA MET A 248 13.81 -4.97 -26.56
C MET A 248 14.38 -5.47 -27.89
N GLN A 249 15.59 -6.03 -27.89
CA GLN A 249 16.21 -6.60 -29.09
C GLN A 249 15.42 -7.80 -29.62
N LYS A 250 14.99 -8.71 -28.74
CA LYS A 250 14.13 -9.86 -29.12
C LYS A 250 12.78 -9.39 -29.68
N THR A 251 12.15 -8.41 -29.03
CA THR A 251 10.88 -7.83 -29.49
C THR A 251 11.03 -7.19 -30.85
N LYS A 252 12.08 -6.37 -31.05
CA LYS A 252 12.39 -5.72 -32.32
C LYS A 252 12.71 -6.74 -33.42
N ALA A 253 13.45 -7.80 -33.10
CA ALA A 253 13.78 -8.86 -34.05
C ALA A 253 12.51 -9.57 -34.55
N LEU A 254 11.59 -9.96 -33.65
CA LEU A 254 10.32 -10.56 -34.04
C LEU A 254 9.45 -9.59 -34.85
N LEU A 255 9.30 -8.34 -34.42
CA LEU A 255 8.53 -7.34 -35.19
C LEU A 255 9.15 -7.08 -36.56
N SER A 256 10.48 -7.09 -36.67
CA SER A 256 11.16 -6.96 -37.96
C SER A 256 10.98 -8.19 -38.85
N GLU A 257 10.96 -9.40 -38.29
CA GLU A 257 10.63 -10.63 -39.00
C GLU A 257 9.22 -10.54 -39.56
N PHE A 258 8.27 -10.06 -38.76
CA PHE A 258 6.89 -9.84 -39.18
C PHE A 258 6.78 -8.81 -40.31
N ALA A 259 7.42 -7.64 -40.16
CA ALA A 259 7.41 -6.59 -41.19
C ALA A 259 8.12 -7.02 -42.49
N ALA A 260 9.23 -7.76 -42.39
CA ALA A 260 9.91 -8.37 -43.53
C ALA A 260 9.05 -9.47 -44.18
N SER A 261 8.17 -10.10 -43.40
CA SER A 261 7.19 -11.07 -43.87
C SER A 261 5.93 -10.45 -44.47
N ASN A 262 5.98 -9.19 -44.95
CA ASN A 262 5.02 -8.67 -45.93
C ASN A 262 4.85 -9.58 -47.17
N ALA A 263 5.72 -10.57 -47.35
CA ALA A 263 5.54 -11.75 -48.21
C ALA A 263 4.27 -12.57 -47.92
N TYR A 264 3.54 -12.34 -46.82
CA TYR A 264 2.28 -13.02 -46.52
C TYR A 264 1.06 -12.37 -47.17
N GLN A 265 1.18 -11.19 -47.78
CA GLN A 265 0.05 -10.56 -48.48
C GLN A 265 -0.38 -11.38 -49.71
N ASP A 266 0.56 -12.07 -50.35
CA ASP A 266 0.31 -12.91 -51.53
C ASP A 266 -0.17 -14.33 -51.16
N LEU A 267 -0.17 -14.70 -49.87
CA LEU A 267 -0.66 -16.00 -49.44
C LEU A 267 -2.19 -16.03 -49.37
N PRO A 268 -2.82 -17.18 -49.71
CA PRO A 268 -4.24 -17.38 -49.44
C PRO A 268 -4.57 -17.11 -47.97
N PRO A 269 -5.74 -16.52 -47.66
CA PRO A 269 -6.09 -16.06 -46.30
C PRO A 269 -5.87 -17.10 -45.19
N LEU A 270 -6.16 -18.39 -45.44
CA LEU A 270 -5.93 -19.48 -44.49
C LEU A 270 -4.45 -19.76 -44.20
N GLN A 271 -3.59 -19.65 -45.22
CA GLN A 271 -2.14 -19.85 -45.05
C GLN A 271 -1.51 -18.65 -44.35
N ARG A 272 -1.97 -17.43 -44.68
CA ARG A 272 -1.60 -16.19 -43.98
C ARG A 272 -1.96 -16.27 -42.51
N LEU A 273 -3.18 -16.72 -42.19
CA LEU A 273 -3.64 -16.90 -40.81
C LEU A 273 -2.77 -17.91 -40.02
N ALA A 274 -2.46 -19.07 -40.59
CA ALA A 274 -1.62 -20.08 -39.92
C ALA A 274 -0.20 -19.57 -39.62
N LYS A 275 0.39 -18.78 -40.53
CA LYS A 275 1.67 -18.11 -40.30
C LYS A 275 1.58 -17.05 -39.19
N PHE A 276 0.49 -16.29 -39.18
CA PHE A 276 0.20 -15.28 -38.17
C PHE A 276 0.04 -15.88 -36.76
N ASP A 277 -0.65 -17.03 -36.65
CA ASP A 277 -0.83 -17.75 -35.39
C ASP A 277 0.50 -18.25 -34.81
N ASN A 278 1.39 -18.75 -35.66
CA ASN A 278 2.74 -19.17 -35.25
C ASN A 278 3.56 -17.98 -34.76
N PHE A 279 3.49 -16.85 -35.46
CA PHE A 279 4.13 -15.61 -35.05
C PHE A 279 3.62 -15.12 -33.69
N LEU A 280 2.31 -15.03 -33.50
CA LEU A 280 1.70 -14.64 -32.22
C LEU A 280 2.09 -15.57 -31.09
N LYS A 281 2.18 -16.88 -31.32
CA LYS A 281 2.67 -17.84 -30.31
C LYS A 281 4.11 -17.52 -29.87
N ARG A 282 5.00 -17.23 -30.82
CA ARG A 282 6.39 -16.84 -30.54
C ARG A 282 6.47 -15.48 -29.85
N PHE A 283 5.61 -14.54 -30.24
CA PHE A 283 5.52 -13.22 -29.62
C PHE A 283 5.01 -13.33 -28.17
N ASN A 284 3.96 -14.12 -27.91
CA ASN A 284 3.42 -14.42 -26.57
C ASN A 284 4.44 -15.12 -25.66
N ALA A 285 5.32 -15.96 -26.22
CA ALA A 285 6.38 -16.61 -25.45
C ALA A 285 7.39 -15.62 -24.83
N LEU A 286 7.49 -14.38 -25.34
CA LEU A 286 8.35 -13.34 -24.75
C LEU A 286 7.76 -12.70 -23.49
N ARG A 287 6.46 -12.88 -23.19
CA ARG A 287 5.78 -12.18 -22.09
C ARG A 287 6.49 -12.33 -20.74
N PRO A 288 6.92 -13.53 -20.29
CA PRO A 288 7.60 -13.68 -19.00
C PRO A 288 8.94 -12.93 -18.90
N GLU A 289 9.62 -12.74 -20.03
CA GLU A 289 10.88 -11.99 -20.09
C GLU A 289 10.64 -10.48 -20.00
N ILE A 290 9.51 -10.02 -20.53
CA ILE A 290 9.12 -8.62 -20.69
C ILE A 290 8.37 -8.07 -19.46
N THR A 291 7.63 -8.90 -18.72
CA THR A 291 6.85 -8.44 -17.55
C THR A 291 7.72 -7.70 -16.53
N GLY A 292 7.29 -6.50 -16.16
CA GLY A 292 7.99 -5.62 -15.22
C GLY A 292 9.15 -4.81 -15.82
N THR A 293 9.33 -4.85 -17.14
CA THR A 293 10.31 -4.03 -17.87
C THR A 293 9.63 -2.80 -18.50
N ARG A 294 10.41 -1.79 -18.90
CA ARG A 294 9.89 -0.65 -19.68
C ARG A 294 9.34 -1.03 -21.06
N VAL A 295 9.70 -2.20 -21.58
CA VAL A 295 9.29 -2.69 -22.90
C VAL A 295 7.85 -3.23 -22.87
N GLU A 296 7.31 -3.54 -21.67
CA GLU A 296 5.99 -4.16 -21.48
C GLU A 296 4.86 -3.38 -22.14
N ALA A 297 4.79 -2.06 -21.96
CA ALA A 297 3.74 -1.25 -22.61
C ALA A 297 3.83 -1.26 -24.14
N THR A 298 5.06 -1.26 -24.70
CA THR A 298 5.27 -1.36 -26.15
C THR A 298 4.91 -2.75 -26.67
N TYR A 299 5.26 -3.78 -25.92
CA TYR A 299 4.93 -5.17 -26.21
C TYR A 299 3.42 -5.41 -26.20
N GLU A 300 2.70 -4.99 -25.16
CA GLU A 300 1.25 -5.17 -25.04
C GLU A 300 0.50 -4.43 -26.15
N LYS A 301 0.94 -3.20 -26.49
CA LYS A 301 0.40 -2.48 -27.65
C LYS A 301 0.60 -3.26 -28.94
N ALA A 302 1.82 -3.73 -29.20
CA ALA A 302 2.12 -4.51 -30.41
C ALA A 302 1.33 -5.82 -30.46
N LEU A 303 1.18 -6.52 -29.33
CA LEU A 303 0.38 -7.73 -29.23
C LEU A 303 -1.08 -7.46 -29.60
N HIS A 304 -1.65 -6.38 -29.08
CA HIS A 304 -3.01 -5.95 -29.40
C HIS A 304 -3.19 -5.63 -30.89
N ASP A 305 -2.27 -4.85 -31.47
CA ASP A 305 -2.30 -4.50 -32.90
C ASP A 305 -2.23 -5.77 -33.78
N LEU A 306 -1.38 -6.73 -33.41
CA LEU A 306 -1.26 -8.02 -34.10
C LEU A 306 -2.54 -8.87 -33.97
N GLN A 307 -3.16 -8.92 -32.79
CA GLN A 307 -4.43 -9.63 -32.60
C GLN A 307 -5.57 -9.03 -33.45
N ASN A 308 -5.61 -7.71 -33.59
CA ASN A 308 -6.59 -7.03 -34.46
C ASN A 308 -6.35 -7.35 -35.94
N GLU A 309 -5.10 -7.38 -36.39
CA GLU A 309 -4.78 -7.75 -37.77
C GLU A 309 -5.16 -9.21 -38.05
N ARG A 310 -4.84 -10.12 -37.12
CA ARG A 310 -5.26 -11.52 -37.18
C ARG A 310 -6.76 -11.67 -37.36
N ALA A 311 -7.57 -10.94 -36.58
CA ALA A 311 -9.03 -10.94 -36.69
C ALA A 311 -9.51 -10.43 -38.07
N THR A 312 -8.77 -9.50 -38.68
CA THR A 312 -9.06 -9.02 -40.03
C THR A 312 -8.81 -10.11 -41.08
N ILE A 313 -7.71 -10.83 -40.97
CA ILE A 313 -7.34 -11.95 -41.86
C ILE A 313 -8.34 -13.10 -41.73
N ALA A 314 -8.81 -13.37 -40.51
CA ALA A 314 -9.84 -14.34 -40.21
C ALA A 314 -11.14 -14.09 -41.00
N MET A 315 -11.64 -12.85 -40.95
CA MET A 315 -12.84 -12.44 -41.68
C MET A 315 -12.67 -12.61 -43.20
N GLN A 316 -11.50 -12.25 -43.74
CA GLN A 316 -11.19 -12.44 -45.16
C GLN A 316 -11.17 -13.91 -45.59
N ALA A 317 -10.85 -14.82 -44.68
CA ALA A 317 -10.86 -16.26 -44.93
C ALA A 317 -12.28 -16.87 -44.88
N GLY A 318 -13.34 -16.06 -44.73
CA GLY A 318 -14.71 -16.56 -44.54
C GLY A 318 -14.89 -17.33 -43.23
N ARG A 319 -13.91 -17.25 -42.33
CA ARG A 319 -14.09 -17.70 -40.95
C ARG A 319 -14.80 -16.59 -40.22
N ASP A 320 -15.90 -16.94 -39.57
CA ASP A 320 -16.51 -16.06 -38.59
C ASP A 320 -15.38 -15.61 -37.62
N PRO A 321 -15.22 -14.32 -37.33
CA PRO A 321 -14.30 -13.87 -36.28
C PRO A 321 -14.66 -14.47 -34.91
N ALA A 322 -15.82 -15.14 -34.78
CA ALA A 322 -16.16 -16.02 -33.66
C ALA A 322 -15.62 -17.47 -33.77
N ASN A 323 -15.24 -17.95 -34.97
CA ASN A 323 -14.80 -19.33 -35.27
C ASN A 323 -13.37 -19.42 -35.83
N THR A 324 -12.53 -18.40 -35.63
CA THR A 324 -11.10 -18.49 -35.94
C THR A 324 -10.33 -19.11 -34.77
N PRO A 325 -9.18 -19.79 -34.94
CA PRO A 325 -8.46 -20.38 -33.80
C PRO A 325 -7.86 -19.29 -32.91
N GLY A 326 -8.50 -18.91 -31.81
CA GLY A 326 -8.31 -17.62 -31.11
C GLY A 326 -9.62 -16.88 -30.84
N ALA A 327 -10.67 -17.30 -31.52
CA ALA A 327 -12.08 -17.04 -31.27
C ALA A 327 -12.78 -18.27 -30.66
N ASP A 328 -12.18 -19.46 -30.82
CA ASP A 328 -12.32 -20.62 -29.93
C ASP A 328 -11.61 -20.42 -28.57
N GLU A 329 -11.00 -19.26 -28.31
CA GLU A 329 -10.38 -18.94 -27.02
C GLU A 329 -11.44 -18.48 -26.02
N GLY A 330 -12.37 -19.37 -25.71
CA GLY A 330 -13.04 -19.38 -24.43
C GLY A 330 -13.79 -18.10 -24.01
N PRO A 331 -14.14 -18.01 -22.73
CA PRO A 331 -14.74 -16.84 -22.12
C PRO A 331 -13.88 -15.56 -22.21
N TYR A 332 -14.52 -14.40 -22.05
CA TYR A 332 -13.81 -13.14 -21.81
C TYR A 332 -12.85 -13.30 -20.63
N THR A 333 -11.55 -13.04 -20.82
CA THR A 333 -10.53 -13.16 -19.76
C THR A 333 -10.02 -11.81 -19.23
N ASP A 334 -10.58 -10.71 -19.70
CA ASP A 334 -10.23 -9.35 -19.29
C ASP A 334 -11.48 -8.50 -19.10
N TYR A 335 -11.68 -7.99 -17.88
CA TYR A 335 -12.81 -7.15 -17.53
C TYR A 335 -12.76 -5.77 -18.20
N GLU A 336 -11.58 -5.15 -18.33
CA GLU A 336 -11.45 -3.84 -18.97
C GLU A 336 -11.86 -3.94 -20.44
N TRP A 337 -11.44 -5.01 -21.11
CA TRP A 337 -11.84 -5.27 -22.49
C TRP A 337 -13.35 -5.50 -22.63
N LEU A 338 -13.95 -6.30 -21.73
CA LEU A 338 -15.41 -6.48 -21.67
C LEU A 338 -16.14 -5.12 -21.53
N GLY A 339 -15.65 -4.27 -20.65
CA GLY A 339 -16.18 -2.93 -20.40
C GLY A 339 -16.08 -2.01 -21.62
N GLN A 340 -14.93 -1.99 -22.29
CA GLN A 340 -14.73 -1.19 -23.51
C GLN A 340 -15.70 -1.61 -24.63
N ARG A 341 -15.88 -2.91 -24.86
CA ARG A 341 -16.85 -3.39 -25.86
C ARG A 341 -18.29 -3.03 -25.50
N GLY A 342 -18.64 -3.08 -24.21
CA GLY A 342 -19.94 -2.64 -23.73
C GLY A 342 -20.21 -1.16 -23.99
N ILE A 343 -19.21 -0.29 -23.78
CA ILE A 343 -19.32 1.14 -24.07
C ILE A 343 -19.44 1.38 -25.59
N MET A 344 -18.66 0.69 -26.41
CA MET A 344 -18.75 0.82 -27.87
C MET A 344 -20.11 0.37 -28.40
N ALA A 345 -20.65 -0.74 -27.89
CA ALA A 345 -21.99 -1.22 -28.23
C ALA A 345 -23.11 -0.27 -27.76
N LEU A 346 -22.88 0.46 -26.67
CA LEU A 346 -23.81 1.46 -26.15
C LEU A 346 -23.84 2.74 -27.01
N THR A 347 -22.68 3.17 -27.51
CA THR A 347 -22.54 4.39 -28.33
C THR A 347 -22.74 4.14 -29.82
N ASN A 348 -22.63 2.90 -30.29
CA ASN A 348 -22.84 2.52 -31.68
C ASN A 348 -23.86 1.37 -31.81
N PRO A 349 -25.12 1.66 -32.20
CA PRO A 349 -26.17 0.65 -32.37
C PRO A 349 -25.82 -0.49 -33.33
N LEU A 350 -24.96 -0.25 -34.33
CA LEU A 350 -24.54 -1.27 -35.29
C LEU A 350 -23.67 -2.38 -34.65
N GLN A 351 -23.02 -2.08 -33.52
CA GLN A 351 -22.18 -3.04 -32.80
C GLN A 351 -22.93 -3.81 -31.70
N ARG A 352 -24.19 -3.44 -31.44
CA ARG A 352 -24.96 -3.98 -30.32
C ARG A 352 -25.24 -5.47 -30.45
N GLU A 353 -25.68 -5.94 -31.61
CA GLU A 353 -25.97 -7.36 -31.83
C GLU A 353 -24.68 -8.20 -31.86
N GLY A 354 -23.60 -7.68 -32.45
CA GLY A 354 -22.30 -8.34 -32.39
C GLY A 354 -21.75 -8.45 -30.96
N TYR A 355 -21.97 -7.43 -30.13
CA TYR A 355 -21.62 -7.48 -28.72
C TYR A 355 -22.50 -8.47 -27.94
N ARG A 356 -23.82 -8.45 -28.15
CA ARG A 356 -24.74 -9.42 -27.55
C ARG A 356 -24.35 -10.85 -27.86
N ALA A 357 -24.12 -11.16 -29.13
CA ALA A 357 -23.67 -12.48 -29.57
C ALA A 357 -22.33 -12.87 -28.94
N SER A 358 -21.43 -11.90 -28.74
CA SER A 358 -20.14 -12.16 -28.12
C SER A 358 -20.20 -12.54 -26.63
N LEU A 359 -21.25 -12.13 -25.91
CA LEU A 359 -21.45 -12.45 -24.49
C LEU A 359 -21.85 -13.92 -24.26
N ALA A 360 -22.36 -14.58 -25.30
CA ALA A 360 -22.62 -16.04 -25.32
C ALA A 360 -21.36 -16.91 -25.16
N ARG A 361 -20.18 -16.28 -25.15
CA ARG A 361 -18.91 -16.95 -24.87
C ARG A 361 -18.59 -17.01 -23.37
N GLY A 362 -19.28 -16.24 -22.54
CA GLY A 362 -19.07 -16.22 -21.10
C GLY A 362 -17.91 -15.33 -20.62
N ILE A 363 -17.57 -15.42 -19.34
CA ILE A 363 -16.47 -14.70 -18.66
C ILE A 363 -15.62 -15.69 -17.85
N ASP A 364 -14.35 -15.37 -17.64
CA ASP A 364 -13.35 -16.15 -16.88
C ASP A 364 -12.15 -15.26 -16.55
N PHE A 365 -12.29 -14.42 -15.53
CA PHE A 365 -11.25 -13.45 -15.16
C PHE A 365 -11.22 -13.12 -13.68
N ASN A 366 -10.08 -12.58 -13.25
CA ASN A 366 -9.97 -11.90 -11.97
C ASN A 366 -10.63 -10.52 -12.05
N VAL A 367 -11.50 -10.19 -11.11
CA VAL A 367 -12.28 -8.96 -11.11
C VAL A 367 -12.57 -8.48 -9.69
N GLY A 368 -12.64 -7.16 -9.52
CA GLY A 368 -13.06 -6.54 -8.27
C GLY A 368 -14.55 -6.77 -8.02
N VAL A 369 -14.92 -6.89 -6.74
CA VAL A 369 -16.32 -6.94 -6.31
C VAL A 369 -16.69 -5.60 -5.71
N SER A 370 -17.68 -4.94 -6.31
CA SER A 370 -18.15 -3.62 -5.87
C SER A 370 -19.34 -3.68 -4.92
N SER A 371 -20.22 -4.67 -5.08
CA SER A 371 -21.33 -4.95 -4.17
C SER A 371 -21.78 -6.40 -4.28
N ILE A 372 -22.42 -6.91 -3.23
CA ILE A 372 -23.04 -8.24 -3.20
C ILE A 372 -24.47 -8.06 -2.66
N GLU A 373 -25.45 -8.42 -3.47
CA GLU A 373 -26.87 -8.28 -3.14
C GLU A 373 -27.57 -9.64 -3.18
N ARG A 374 -28.53 -9.87 -2.28
CA ARG A 374 -29.34 -11.08 -2.32
C ARG A 374 -30.40 -10.95 -3.42
N ALA A 375 -30.49 -11.94 -4.30
CA ALA A 375 -31.38 -11.89 -5.45
C ALA A 375 -32.10 -13.24 -5.67
N GLY A 376 -33.41 -13.29 -5.37
CA GLY A 376 -34.24 -14.47 -5.62
C GLY A 376 -33.66 -15.75 -5.02
N SER A 377 -33.32 -16.71 -5.88
CA SER A 377 -32.73 -18.02 -5.55
C SER A 377 -31.22 -18.00 -5.28
N GLY A 378 -30.57 -16.83 -5.27
CA GLY A 378 -29.13 -16.72 -5.10
C GLY A 378 -28.66 -15.31 -4.75
N TRP A 379 -27.49 -14.97 -5.27
CA TRP A 379 -26.78 -13.72 -5.00
C TRP A 379 -26.36 -13.06 -6.31
N LEU A 380 -26.44 -11.74 -6.35
CA LEU A 380 -26.00 -10.92 -7.47
C LEU A 380 -24.75 -10.16 -7.04
N VAL A 381 -23.64 -10.47 -7.68
CA VAL A 381 -22.32 -9.88 -7.40
C VAL A 381 -22.03 -8.84 -8.48
N GLN A 382 -21.88 -7.57 -8.09
CA GLN A 382 -21.56 -6.51 -9.04
C GLN A 382 -20.04 -6.43 -9.26
N LEU A 383 -19.63 -6.65 -10.51
CA LEU A 383 -18.23 -6.71 -10.94
C LEU A 383 -17.67 -5.30 -11.20
N SER A 384 -16.39 -5.06 -10.89
CA SER A 384 -15.69 -3.82 -11.18
C SER A 384 -14.25 -4.01 -11.63
N GLY A 385 -13.84 -3.24 -12.64
CA GLY A 385 -12.47 -3.20 -13.18
C GLY A 385 -11.56 -2.25 -12.41
N ARG A 386 -12.12 -1.44 -11.51
CA ARG A 386 -11.36 -0.60 -10.58
C ARG A 386 -11.78 -0.94 -9.15
N LEU A 387 -10.79 -1.07 -8.28
CA LEU A 387 -10.99 -1.13 -6.83
C LEU A 387 -11.59 0.21 -6.38
N GLY A 388 -12.72 0.19 -5.67
CA GLY A 388 -13.19 1.36 -4.92
C GLY A 388 -14.12 2.37 -5.60
N VAL A 389 -14.84 2.05 -6.68
CA VAL A 389 -15.97 2.89 -7.12
C VAL A 389 -17.23 2.04 -7.26
N PRO A 390 -18.19 2.13 -6.32
CA PRO A 390 -19.48 1.47 -6.49
C PRO A 390 -20.18 2.07 -7.71
N GLY A 391 -20.60 1.22 -8.64
CA GLY A 391 -21.44 1.64 -9.76
C GLY A 391 -22.77 2.21 -9.26
N LYS A 392 -23.53 2.90 -10.12
CA LYS A 392 -24.92 3.23 -9.80
C LYS A 392 -25.69 1.93 -9.53
N PRO A 393 -26.50 1.84 -8.45
CA PRO A 393 -27.31 0.66 -8.18
C PRO A 393 -28.10 0.21 -9.42
N GLY A 394 -28.06 -1.08 -9.72
CA GLY A 394 -28.72 -1.67 -10.89
C GLY A 394 -28.01 -1.48 -12.24
N GLN A 395 -26.87 -0.76 -12.30
CA GLN A 395 -26.05 -0.63 -13.51
C GLN A 395 -24.68 -1.32 -13.40
N GLY A 396 -24.23 -1.93 -14.50
CA GLY A 396 -22.91 -2.52 -14.65
C GLY A 396 -22.96 -3.96 -15.10
N PHE A 397 -21.89 -4.68 -14.79
CA PHE A 397 -21.72 -6.11 -15.06
C PHE A 397 -21.94 -6.88 -13.77
N TYR A 398 -22.70 -7.96 -13.84
CA TYR A 398 -23.10 -8.73 -12.68
C TYR A 398 -22.84 -10.21 -12.89
N CYS A 399 -22.51 -10.89 -11.81
CA CYS A 399 -22.33 -12.34 -11.75
C CYS A 399 -23.40 -12.89 -10.81
N ARG A 400 -24.31 -13.74 -11.34
CA ARG A 400 -25.37 -14.39 -10.57
C ARG A 400 -24.87 -15.72 -10.04
N VAL A 401 -24.70 -15.80 -8.73
CA VAL A 401 -24.29 -17.02 -8.02
C VAL A 401 -25.52 -17.70 -7.45
N GLU A 402 -25.73 -18.97 -7.78
CA GLU A 402 -26.86 -19.73 -7.28
C GLU A 402 -26.75 -19.98 -5.77
N GLY A 403 -27.88 -19.94 -5.05
CA GLY A 403 -27.91 -20.18 -3.61
C GLY A 403 -27.50 -21.59 -3.20
N ALA A 404 -27.54 -22.54 -4.14
CA ALA A 404 -27.10 -23.93 -3.94
C ALA A 404 -25.59 -24.11 -4.15
N ASP A 405 -24.88 -23.14 -4.75
CA ASP A 405 -23.44 -23.23 -4.98
C ASP A 405 -22.65 -22.85 -3.71
N ALA A 406 -22.60 -23.79 -2.77
CA ALA A 406 -21.94 -23.60 -1.49
C ALA A 406 -20.44 -23.22 -1.61
N ALA A 407 -19.77 -23.63 -2.69
CA ALA A 407 -18.36 -23.31 -2.92
C ALA A 407 -18.19 -21.82 -3.28
N SER A 408 -18.97 -21.33 -4.25
CA SER A 408 -18.96 -19.91 -4.63
C SER A 408 -19.42 -19.03 -3.47
N LEU A 409 -20.43 -19.46 -2.70
CA LEU A 409 -20.88 -18.75 -1.51
C LEU A 409 -19.83 -18.72 -0.39
N GLY A 410 -19.04 -19.79 -0.24
CA GLY A 410 -17.92 -19.83 0.71
C GLY A 410 -16.89 -18.76 0.39
N ILE A 411 -16.55 -18.59 -0.90
CA ILE A 411 -15.64 -17.51 -1.34
C ILE A 411 -16.28 -16.14 -1.12
N LEU A 412 -17.53 -15.94 -1.56
CA LEU A 412 -18.21 -14.64 -1.43
C LEU A 412 -18.40 -14.18 0.02
N ARG A 413 -18.53 -15.10 0.98
CA ARG A 413 -18.59 -14.76 2.41
C ARG A 413 -17.29 -14.16 2.96
N GLY A 414 -16.15 -14.49 2.35
CA GLY A 414 -14.84 -13.93 2.70
C GLY A 414 -14.47 -12.65 1.92
N ILE A 415 -15.36 -12.16 1.06
CA ILE A 415 -15.14 -10.98 0.21
C ILE A 415 -15.79 -9.75 0.85
N THR A 416 -15.02 -8.67 1.00
CA THR A 416 -15.50 -7.37 1.51
C THR A 416 -15.52 -6.34 0.38
N PRO A 417 -16.68 -6.08 -0.26
CA PRO A 417 -16.79 -5.02 -1.27
C PRO A 417 -16.53 -3.64 -0.64
N PRO A 418 -15.96 -2.67 -1.39
CA PRO A 418 -15.57 -2.72 -2.79
C PRO A 418 -14.13 -3.24 -3.05
N TYR A 419 -13.49 -3.88 -2.06
CA TYR A 419 -12.04 -4.12 -2.06
C TYR A 419 -11.61 -5.55 -2.37
N GLY A 420 -12.54 -6.51 -2.38
CA GLY A 420 -12.22 -7.90 -2.70
C GLY A 420 -12.06 -8.16 -4.20
N ILE A 421 -11.12 -9.02 -4.55
CA ILE A 421 -10.93 -9.55 -5.91
C ILE A 421 -11.33 -11.02 -5.89
N ILE A 422 -12.14 -11.40 -6.85
CA ILE A 422 -12.54 -12.80 -7.08
C ILE A 422 -12.12 -13.22 -8.48
N HIS A 423 -12.02 -14.51 -8.68
CA HIS A 423 -12.09 -15.08 -10.00
C HIS A 423 -13.56 -15.41 -10.31
N ALA A 424 -14.11 -14.83 -11.38
CA ALA A 424 -15.49 -15.03 -11.80
C ALA A 424 -15.52 -15.73 -13.16
N ALA A 425 -16.20 -16.88 -13.21
CA ALA A 425 -16.37 -17.66 -14.41
C ALA A 425 -17.86 -17.94 -14.67
N ALA A 426 -18.34 -17.65 -15.87
CA ALA A 426 -19.71 -17.95 -16.26
C ALA A 426 -19.75 -18.29 -17.76
N PRO A 427 -20.59 -19.25 -18.20
CA PRO A 427 -20.59 -19.69 -19.60
C PRO A 427 -21.33 -18.73 -20.54
N ASP A 428 -22.27 -17.92 -20.04
CA ASP A 428 -23.10 -17.01 -20.85
C ASP A 428 -23.64 -15.84 -19.98
N ALA A 429 -24.18 -14.81 -20.63
CA ALA A 429 -25.01 -13.77 -20.06
C ALA A 429 -26.51 -14.10 -20.18
N ASP A 430 -27.21 -14.19 -19.05
CA ASP A 430 -28.66 -14.45 -18.99
C ASP A 430 -29.50 -13.17 -19.15
N GLU A 431 -28.96 -12.02 -18.75
CA GLU A 431 -29.61 -10.72 -18.86
C GLU A 431 -28.76 -9.75 -19.68
N PHE A 432 -29.36 -9.14 -20.71
CA PHE A 432 -28.72 -8.14 -21.56
C PHE A 432 -29.59 -6.89 -21.71
N LEU A 433 -29.19 -5.81 -21.07
CA LEU A 433 -29.82 -4.50 -21.21
C LEU A 433 -28.77 -3.43 -21.51
N LEU A 434 -28.84 -2.87 -22.71
CA LEU A 434 -28.18 -1.61 -23.09
C LEU A 434 -29.23 -0.61 -23.55
N GLN A 435 -29.30 0.57 -22.92
CA GLN A 435 -30.19 1.65 -23.33
C GLN A 435 -29.39 2.95 -23.39
N GLY A 436 -29.54 3.70 -24.48
CA GLY A 436 -28.80 4.93 -24.73
C GLY A 436 -29.34 6.15 -23.97
N ASP A 437 -30.65 6.17 -23.65
CA ASP A 437 -31.30 7.34 -23.06
C ASP A 437 -32.37 6.94 -22.00
N PRO A 438 -32.09 7.12 -20.69
CA PRO A 438 -30.77 7.45 -20.14
C PRO A 438 -29.80 6.28 -20.35
N LEU A 439 -28.48 6.57 -20.37
CA LEU A 439 -27.44 5.55 -20.47
C LEU A 439 -27.58 4.52 -19.33
N ARG A 440 -27.95 3.29 -19.70
CA ARG A 440 -28.10 2.15 -18.80
C ARG A 440 -27.41 0.94 -19.42
N ILE A 441 -26.47 0.37 -18.68
CA ILE A 441 -25.89 -0.94 -18.97
C ILE A 441 -26.21 -1.87 -17.80
N ARG A 442 -26.76 -3.05 -18.10
CA ARG A 442 -26.96 -4.13 -17.14
C ARG A 442 -26.79 -5.44 -17.86
N ILE A 443 -25.66 -6.07 -17.63
CA ILE A 443 -25.33 -7.40 -18.14
C ILE A 443 -25.22 -8.33 -16.94
N VAL A 444 -25.98 -9.41 -16.91
CA VAL A 444 -25.89 -10.43 -15.86
C VAL A 444 -25.37 -11.72 -16.48
N PHE A 445 -24.36 -12.31 -15.83
CA PHE A 445 -23.76 -13.59 -16.20
C PHE A 445 -24.27 -14.69 -15.28
N SER A 446 -24.69 -15.82 -15.86
CA SER A 446 -25.33 -16.90 -15.12
C SER A 446 -25.24 -18.26 -15.87
N PRO A 447 -25.10 -19.39 -15.16
CA PRO A 447 -24.76 -19.49 -13.75
C PRO A 447 -23.29 -19.09 -13.55
N CYS A 448 -23.04 -18.22 -12.58
CA CYS A 448 -21.69 -17.72 -12.33
C CYS A 448 -21.04 -18.51 -11.18
N ARG A 449 -19.84 -19.03 -11.43
CA ARG A 449 -18.97 -19.65 -10.43
C ARG A 449 -17.93 -18.65 -9.96
N VAL A 450 -17.72 -18.62 -8.66
CA VAL A 450 -16.77 -17.72 -7.99
C VAL A 450 -15.72 -18.55 -7.28
N THR A 451 -14.45 -18.31 -7.59
CA THR A 451 -13.31 -18.93 -6.92
C THR A 451 -12.36 -17.87 -6.38
N ALA A 452 -11.39 -18.30 -5.56
CA ALA A 452 -10.27 -17.44 -5.17
C ALA A 452 -9.55 -16.89 -6.42
N PRO A 453 -9.00 -15.66 -6.36
CA PRO A 453 -8.32 -15.05 -7.50
C PRO A 453 -7.12 -15.88 -7.94
N ASP A 454 -6.93 -16.00 -9.26
CA ASP A 454 -5.83 -16.77 -9.83
C ASP A 454 -4.52 -15.97 -9.78
N ASN A 455 -3.45 -16.60 -9.29
CA ASN A 455 -2.10 -16.01 -9.19
C ASN A 455 -1.31 -16.04 -10.52
N GLY A 456 -1.97 -16.31 -11.65
CA GLY A 456 -1.36 -16.39 -12.97
C GLY A 456 -0.87 -17.78 -13.40
N GLU A 457 -1.23 -18.86 -12.71
CA GLU A 457 -1.02 -20.22 -13.23
C GLU A 457 -2.19 -20.64 -14.14
N PRO A 458 -1.94 -21.11 -15.38
CA PRO A 458 -3.01 -21.51 -16.29
C PRO A 458 -3.66 -22.83 -15.85
N ARG A 459 -4.94 -22.77 -15.46
CA ARG A 459 -5.75 -23.96 -15.17
C ARG A 459 -6.14 -24.66 -16.48
N ARG A 460 -5.50 -25.80 -16.79
CA ARG A 460 -6.02 -26.73 -17.79
C ARG A 460 -7.31 -27.38 -17.27
N ASN A 461 -8.37 -27.29 -18.07
CA ASN A 461 -9.64 -28.02 -18.01
C ASN A 461 -9.66 -29.21 -17.04
N ARG A 462 -10.26 -29.02 -15.86
CA ARG A 462 -10.51 -30.10 -14.89
C ARG A 462 -12.01 -30.34 -14.77
N ALA A 463 -12.56 -31.01 -15.77
CA ALA A 463 -13.80 -31.74 -15.62
C ALA A 463 -13.47 -33.08 -14.95
N GLY A 464 -13.89 -33.25 -13.70
CA GLY A 464 -13.88 -34.52 -12.98
C GLY A 464 -12.67 -34.76 -12.08
N GLU A 465 -12.87 -34.65 -10.77
CA GLU A 465 -12.43 -35.68 -9.80
C GLU A 465 -12.97 -35.34 -8.39
N ASN A 466 -13.77 -36.27 -7.86
CA ASN A 466 -14.15 -36.35 -6.45
C ASN A 466 -12.98 -36.90 -5.62
N ALA A 467 -12.72 -36.36 -4.43
CA ALA A 467 -12.27 -37.14 -3.26
C ALA A 467 -12.29 -36.32 -1.94
N ASN A 468 -12.55 -37.05 -0.87
CA ASN A 468 -12.94 -36.72 0.52
C ASN A 468 -11.83 -36.14 1.45
N PRO A 469 -12.19 -35.69 2.68
CA PRO A 469 -11.29 -34.99 3.61
C PRO A 469 -10.52 -35.94 4.54
N VAL A 470 -9.38 -35.48 5.07
CA VAL A 470 -8.61 -36.17 6.12
C VAL A 470 -8.42 -35.24 7.32
N ASP A 471 -8.95 -35.70 8.45
CA ASP A 471 -8.68 -35.27 9.83
C ASP A 471 -7.21 -35.47 10.23
N HIS A 472 -6.63 -34.59 11.06
CA HIS A 472 -5.67 -35.02 12.08
C HIS A 472 -5.60 -34.10 13.31
N ASN A 473 -5.53 -34.78 14.45
CA ASN A 473 -5.65 -34.32 15.84
C ASN A 473 -4.46 -33.52 16.38
N ALA A 474 -4.80 -32.68 17.38
CA ALA A 474 -3.91 -31.95 18.28
C ALA A 474 -3.16 -32.84 19.29
N ARG A 475 -1.98 -32.37 19.73
CA ARG A 475 -1.31 -32.79 20.98
C ARG A 475 -0.55 -31.60 21.57
N ALA A 476 -0.89 -31.22 22.80
CA ALA A 476 -0.24 -30.16 23.57
C ALA A 476 0.90 -30.72 24.46
N PRO A 477 1.97 -29.95 24.74
CA PRO A 477 2.90 -30.26 25.82
C PRO A 477 2.71 -29.36 27.05
N ASP A 478 2.88 -30.00 28.22
CA ASP A 478 2.88 -29.47 29.59
C ASP A 478 3.82 -28.28 29.83
N GLY A 479 3.36 -27.30 30.62
CA GLY A 479 4.16 -26.23 31.22
C GLY A 479 3.51 -25.70 32.50
N SER A 480 4.29 -25.64 33.59
CA SER A 480 3.94 -25.26 34.96
C SER A 480 3.02 -24.03 35.12
N PRO A 481 2.23 -23.92 36.22
CA PRO A 481 1.18 -22.92 36.35
C PRO A 481 1.77 -21.52 36.50
N VAL A 482 1.54 -20.67 35.51
CA VAL A 482 1.91 -19.25 35.52
C VAL A 482 0.73 -18.44 36.08
N ALA A 483 0.95 -17.71 37.15
CA ALA A 483 -0.11 -16.93 37.79
C ALA A 483 -0.53 -15.73 36.91
N PRO A 484 -1.84 -15.52 36.67
CA PRO A 484 -2.34 -14.37 35.91
C PRO A 484 -2.09 -13.05 36.66
N SER A 485 -2.00 -11.96 35.90
CA SER A 485 -1.86 -10.62 36.48
C SER A 485 -3.04 -10.29 37.42
N PRO A 486 -2.81 -9.70 38.61
CA PRO A 486 -3.88 -9.40 39.56
C PRO A 486 -4.80 -8.30 39.02
N ALA A 487 -6.10 -8.45 39.26
CA ALA A 487 -7.17 -7.57 38.75
C ALA A 487 -7.10 -6.09 39.18
N ASN A 488 -6.15 -5.72 40.06
CA ASN A 488 -6.16 -4.46 40.80
C ASN A 488 -5.02 -3.49 40.42
N LEU A 489 -4.34 -3.67 39.28
CA LEU A 489 -3.36 -2.71 38.77
C LEU A 489 -4.08 -1.39 38.40
N ARG A 490 -3.94 -0.37 39.25
CA ARG A 490 -4.52 0.97 39.03
C ARG A 490 -3.72 1.74 37.98
N CYS A 491 -4.17 1.69 36.73
CA CYS A 491 -3.63 2.46 35.62
C CYS A 491 -4.29 3.85 35.58
N SER A 492 -3.50 4.92 35.48
CA SER A 492 -3.99 6.32 35.50
C SER A 492 -4.37 6.86 34.12
N SER A 493 -4.24 6.04 33.07
CA SER A 493 -4.61 6.35 31.71
C SER A 493 -5.48 5.22 31.18
N GLU A 494 -6.77 5.46 31.04
CA GLU A 494 -7.62 4.62 30.20
C GLU A 494 -7.44 5.07 28.76
N PRO A 495 -6.87 4.26 27.85
CA PRO A 495 -6.83 4.61 26.45
C PRO A 495 -8.26 4.75 25.91
N SER A 496 -8.46 5.68 24.97
CA SER A 496 -9.74 5.96 24.29
C SER A 496 -10.16 4.84 23.33
N ARG A 497 -10.10 3.57 23.75
CA ARG A 497 -10.64 2.44 23.00
C ARG A 497 -12.06 2.19 23.51
N ARG A 498 -13.04 2.26 22.61
CA ARG A 498 -14.42 1.82 22.88
C ARG A 498 -14.71 0.61 22.01
N GLY A 499 -15.14 -0.49 22.61
CA GLY A 499 -15.65 -1.64 21.87
C GLY A 499 -14.65 -2.80 21.70
N PRO A 500 -14.65 -3.49 20.56
CA PRO A 500 -13.91 -4.74 20.31
C PRO A 500 -12.43 -4.78 20.69
N GLU A 501 -11.67 -3.74 20.38
CA GLU A 501 -10.22 -3.69 20.60
C GLU A 501 -9.88 -3.56 22.09
N GLN A 502 -10.80 -3.03 22.89
CA GLN A 502 -10.67 -2.98 24.35
C GLN A 502 -10.88 -4.37 24.97
N ALA A 503 -11.84 -5.14 24.45
CA ALA A 503 -12.08 -6.52 24.88
C ALA A 503 -10.89 -7.42 24.55
N MET A 504 -10.33 -7.28 23.34
CA MET A 504 -9.10 -7.96 22.93
C MET A 504 -7.91 -7.61 23.83
N ALA A 505 -7.66 -6.31 24.04
CA ALA A 505 -6.55 -5.87 24.89
C ALA A 505 -6.68 -6.42 26.32
N HIS A 506 -7.89 -6.38 26.89
CA HIS A 506 -8.17 -6.94 28.20
C HIS A 506 -7.88 -8.44 28.26
N ARG A 507 -8.27 -9.22 27.24
CA ARG A 507 -8.04 -10.66 27.21
C ARG A 507 -6.56 -11.02 27.07
N ILE A 508 -5.82 -10.32 26.20
CA ILE A 508 -4.37 -10.48 26.06
C ILE A 508 -3.68 -10.16 27.39
N ARG A 509 -4.08 -9.08 28.05
CA ARG A 509 -3.54 -8.67 29.35
C ARG A 509 -3.74 -9.72 30.44
N GLN A 510 -4.91 -10.35 30.50
CA GLN A 510 -5.17 -11.42 31.47
C GLN A 510 -4.23 -12.62 31.30
N ALA A 511 -3.87 -12.94 30.04
CA ALA A 511 -2.93 -14.00 29.72
C ALA A 511 -1.46 -13.59 29.84
N TRP A 512 -1.16 -12.28 29.86
CA TRP A 512 0.22 -11.81 29.86
C TRP A 512 0.87 -11.89 31.24
N ALA A 513 1.85 -12.80 31.34
CA ALA A 513 2.70 -12.99 32.52
C ALA A 513 3.93 -12.08 32.49
N ILE A 514 3.74 -10.80 32.82
CA ILE A 514 4.82 -9.82 32.86
C ILE A 514 5.86 -10.22 33.92
N PRO A 515 7.17 -10.26 33.60
CA PRO A 515 8.22 -10.47 34.60
C PRO A 515 8.10 -9.47 35.75
N GLU A 516 8.15 -9.95 37.00
CA GLU A 516 7.92 -9.14 38.21
C GLU A 516 8.78 -7.87 38.25
N ALA A 517 10.05 -7.98 37.84
CA ALA A 517 11.00 -6.87 37.79
C ALA A 517 10.61 -5.74 36.83
N LEU A 518 9.72 -6.00 35.87
CA LEU A 518 9.28 -5.05 34.85
C LEU A 518 7.84 -4.56 35.07
N ARG A 519 7.13 -5.07 36.08
CA ARG A 519 5.73 -4.73 36.33
C ARG A 519 5.52 -3.23 36.61
N ASP A 520 6.49 -2.59 37.27
CA ASP A 520 6.45 -1.15 37.58
C ASP A 520 7.21 -0.29 36.55
N ASP A 521 7.73 -0.89 35.48
CA ASP A 521 8.47 -0.17 34.45
C ASP A 521 7.53 0.48 33.42
N ARG A 522 7.10 1.71 33.71
CA ARG A 522 6.28 2.53 32.81
C ARG A 522 6.91 2.84 31.45
N THR A 523 8.20 2.52 31.27
CA THR A 523 8.90 2.72 29.99
C THR A 523 8.92 1.47 29.12
N LEU A 524 8.44 0.32 29.64
CA LEU A 524 8.33 -0.90 28.85
C LEU A 524 7.25 -0.72 27.78
N THR A 525 7.65 -0.86 26.52
CA THR A 525 6.74 -0.85 25.36
C THR A 525 7.18 -1.95 24.40
N LEU A 526 6.30 -2.91 24.17
CA LEU A 526 6.48 -3.97 23.20
C LEU A 526 5.44 -3.80 22.09
N THR A 527 5.89 -3.68 20.84
CA THR A 527 5.01 -3.54 19.68
C THR A 527 5.11 -4.79 18.82
N PHE A 528 3.98 -5.43 18.58
CA PHE A 528 3.86 -6.61 17.74
C PHE A 528 2.98 -6.35 16.52
N ALA A 529 3.29 -7.00 15.41
CA ALA A 529 2.39 -7.18 14.28
C ALA A 529 1.74 -8.56 14.36
N VAL A 530 0.41 -8.59 14.27
CA VAL A 530 -0.40 -9.82 14.28
C VAL A 530 -1.30 -9.80 13.07
N THR A 531 -1.20 -10.82 12.23
CA THR A 531 -2.08 -10.97 11.06
C THR A 531 -3.24 -11.87 11.44
N LEU A 532 -4.46 -11.34 11.32
CA LEU A 532 -5.71 -12.03 11.64
C LEU A 532 -6.54 -12.24 10.36
N ASN A 533 -7.23 -13.37 10.26
CA ASN A 533 -8.33 -13.53 9.28
C ASN A 533 -9.60 -12.82 9.79
N PHE A 534 -10.68 -12.84 9.01
CA PHE A 534 -11.96 -12.20 9.40
C PHE A 534 -12.70 -12.94 10.52
N ASP A 535 -12.31 -14.18 10.84
CA ASP A 535 -12.76 -14.92 12.03
C ASP A 535 -11.89 -14.58 13.27
N ALA A 536 -10.98 -13.63 13.11
CA ALA A 536 -10.01 -13.17 14.10
C ALA A 536 -9.04 -14.26 14.60
N GLU A 537 -8.84 -15.32 13.82
CA GLU A 537 -7.78 -16.30 14.03
C GLU A 537 -6.45 -15.75 13.50
N MET A 538 -5.36 -16.11 14.16
CA MET A 538 -4.03 -15.75 13.70
C MET A 538 -3.64 -16.58 12.46
N THR A 539 -3.29 -15.90 11.38
CA THR A 539 -2.86 -16.52 10.11
C THR A 539 -1.34 -16.55 9.93
N GLY A 540 -0.60 -15.96 10.87
CA GLY A 540 0.85 -15.93 10.85
C GLY A 540 1.45 -15.78 12.25
N PRO A 541 2.78 -15.96 12.39
CA PRO A 541 3.46 -15.81 13.67
C PRO A 541 3.41 -14.35 14.13
N VAL A 542 3.28 -14.14 15.44
CA VAL A 542 3.39 -12.80 16.06
C VAL A 542 4.79 -12.24 15.83
N GLN A 543 4.89 -11.16 15.06
CA GLN A 543 6.17 -10.53 14.74
C GLN A 543 6.45 -9.37 15.70
N LEU A 544 7.62 -9.39 16.33
CA LEU A 544 8.06 -8.24 17.15
C LEU A 544 8.53 -7.13 16.20
N LEU A 545 7.90 -5.96 16.27
CA LEU A 545 8.32 -4.77 15.55
C LEU A 545 9.26 -3.91 16.40
N ARG A 546 9.00 -3.83 17.71
CA ARG A 546 9.73 -2.94 18.62
C ARG A 546 9.72 -3.47 20.05
N SER A 547 10.85 -3.37 20.74
CA SER A 547 10.93 -3.57 22.20
C SER A 547 11.77 -2.45 22.81
N ILE A 548 11.21 -1.74 23.79
CA ILE A 548 11.88 -0.64 24.49
C ILE A 548 11.62 -0.76 25.97
N SER A 549 12.67 -0.55 26.76
CA SER A 549 12.60 -0.26 28.19
C SER A 549 13.85 0.52 28.60
N LYS A 550 13.73 1.43 29.57
CA LYS A 550 14.88 2.14 30.16
C LYS A 550 15.49 1.41 31.35
N ARG A 551 14.82 0.39 31.89
CA ARG A 551 15.22 -0.30 33.14
C ARG A 551 15.54 -1.78 32.94
N ALA A 552 14.98 -2.41 31.90
CA ALA A 552 15.15 -3.84 31.65
C ALA A 552 16.57 -4.16 31.18
N THR A 553 17.14 -5.22 31.73
CA THR A 553 18.27 -5.91 31.10
C THR A 553 17.82 -6.61 29.82
N ALA A 554 18.76 -6.98 28.94
CA ALA A 554 18.45 -7.69 27.70
C ALA A 554 17.70 -9.02 27.96
N GLU A 555 18.08 -9.76 29.00
CA GLU A 555 17.43 -11.02 29.39
C GLU A 555 15.99 -10.80 29.87
N GLN A 556 15.76 -9.76 30.67
CA GLN A 556 14.42 -9.40 31.15
C GLN A 556 13.52 -8.91 30.00
N LEU A 557 14.07 -8.15 29.06
CA LEU A 557 13.34 -7.67 27.88
C LEU A 557 12.97 -8.84 26.95
N GLN A 558 13.88 -9.78 26.74
CA GLN A 558 13.62 -11.00 25.98
C GLN A 558 12.54 -11.87 26.64
N ALA A 559 12.60 -12.05 27.96
CA ALA A 559 11.56 -12.78 28.71
C ALA A 559 10.19 -12.09 28.61
N ALA A 560 10.14 -10.75 28.64
CA ALA A 560 8.91 -9.99 28.44
C ALA A 560 8.35 -10.16 27.01
N VAL A 561 9.21 -10.18 25.99
CA VAL A 561 8.81 -10.43 24.60
C VAL A 561 8.23 -11.83 24.42
N GLU A 562 8.86 -12.85 25.02
CA GLU A 562 8.40 -14.24 24.89
C GLU A 562 7.05 -14.47 25.58
N THR A 563 6.88 -13.92 26.78
CA THR A 563 5.62 -14.00 27.52
C THR A 563 4.50 -13.22 26.82
N ALA A 564 4.81 -12.06 26.22
CA ALA A 564 3.86 -11.29 25.41
C ALA A 564 3.44 -12.04 24.13
N ARG A 565 4.42 -12.63 23.43
CA ARG A 565 4.17 -13.45 22.23
C ARG A 565 3.26 -14.63 22.54
N ARG A 566 3.51 -15.34 23.65
CA ARG A 566 2.63 -16.44 24.12
C ARG A 566 1.24 -15.93 24.46
N ALA A 567 1.13 -14.84 25.23
CA ALA A 567 -0.16 -14.26 25.60
C ALA A 567 -1.03 -13.93 24.37
N ILE A 568 -0.44 -13.33 23.32
CA ILE A 568 -1.15 -13.05 22.06
C ILE A 568 -1.56 -14.35 21.35
N SER A 569 -0.64 -15.32 21.25
CA SER A 569 -0.88 -16.57 20.51
C SER A 569 -1.92 -17.46 21.20
N ASP A 570 -1.83 -17.58 22.52
CA ASP A 570 -2.68 -18.45 23.34
C ASP A 570 -4.09 -17.87 23.53
N THR A 571 -4.26 -16.56 23.31
CA THR A 571 -5.56 -15.90 23.39
C THR A 571 -6.27 -15.75 22.06
N ALA A 572 -5.63 -16.02 20.92
CA ALA A 572 -6.31 -16.09 19.63
C ALA A 572 -7.21 -17.35 19.57
N PRO A 573 -8.35 -17.32 18.86
CA PRO A 573 -8.89 -16.23 18.03
C PRO A 573 -9.55 -15.10 18.81
N PHE A 574 -9.62 -13.89 18.25
CA PHE A 574 -10.19 -12.64 18.82
C PHE A 574 -11.58 -12.26 18.28
N PRO A 575 -12.62 -13.10 18.46
CA PRO A 575 -13.93 -12.92 17.83
C PRO A 575 -14.60 -11.58 18.15
N GLU A 576 -14.25 -10.97 19.28
CA GLU A 576 -14.71 -9.64 19.67
C GLU A 576 -14.43 -8.58 18.60
N LEU A 577 -13.34 -8.71 17.83
CA LEU A 577 -12.96 -7.79 16.74
C LEU A 577 -14.02 -7.70 15.65
N GLY A 578 -14.78 -8.78 15.39
CA GLY A 578 -15.79 -8.81 14.34
C GLY A 578 -15.27 -8.26 13.01
N GLN A 579 -15.90 -7.19 12.53
CA GLN A 579 -15.54 -6.54 11.26
C GLN A 579 -14.16 -5.85 11.24
N LEU A 580 -13.52 -5.70 12.40
CA LEU A 580 -12.17 -5.12 12.52
C LEU A 580 -11.07 -6.18 12.38
N ALA A 581 -11.42 -7.46 12.41
CA ALA A 581 -10.53 -8.55 12.04
C ALA A 581 -10.30 -8.58 10.52
N GLY A 582 -9.25 -9.25 10.05
CA GLY A 582 -8.93 -9.34 8.62
C GLY A 582 -7.83 -8.38 8.16
N GLY A 583 -6.61 -8.63 8.62
CA GLY A 583 -5.43 -7.84 8.26
C GLY A 583 -4.33 -7.93 9.31
N THR A 584 -3.24 -7.20 9.08
CA THR A 584 -2.17 -7.06 10.08
C THR A 584 -2.50 -5.91 11.02
N MET A 585 -2.73 -6.25 12.28
CA MET A 585 -2.93 -5.30 13.37
C MET A 585 -1.63 -5.09 14.13
N GLN A 586 -1.43 -3.86 14.59
CA GLN A 586 -0.37 -3.55 15.55
C GLN A 586 -0.92 -3.66 16.97
N ILE A 587 -0.26 -4.46 17.80
CA ILE A 587 -0.55 -4.58 19.23
C ILE A 587 0.61 -3.95 20.00
N ASP A 588 0.31 -2.84 20.66
CA ASP A 588 1.21 -2.23 21.63
C ASP A 588 0.87 -2.76 23.02
N MET A 589 1.85 -3.38 23.68
CA MET A 589 1.74 -3.93 25.02
C MET A 589 2.61 -3.13 25.97
N THR A 590 2.00 -2.64 27.03
CA THR A 590 2.67 -1.96 28.13
C THR A 590 2.22 -2.56 29.46
N PRO A 591 2.98 -2.44 30.57
CA PRO A 591 2.52 -2.96 31.86
C PRO A 591 1.14 -2.46 32.30
N CYS A 592 0.70 -1.33 31.73
CA CYS A 592 -0.56 -0.70 32.00
C CYS A 592 -1.68 -1.01 31.00
N ASP A 593 -1.38 -1.46 29.77
CA ASP A 593 -2.33 -1.55 28.65
C ASP A 593 -2.00 -2.72 27.70
#